data_AF-A0A9E5Z3B5-F1
#
_entry.id   AF-A0A9E5Z3B5-F1
#
_cell.length_a   1.000
_cell.length_b   1.000
_cell.length_c   1.000
_cell.angle_alpha   90.00
_cell.angle_beta   90.00
_cell.angle_gamma   90.00
#
_symmetry.space_group_name_H-M   'P 1'
#
loop_
_entity.id
_entity.type
_entity.pdbx_description
1 polymer ?
#
loop_
_entity_poly.entity_id
_entity_poly.type
_entity_poly.pdbx_seq_one_letter_code
_entity_poly.pdbx_strand_id
1 'polypeptide(L)'
;MRSKHGIAREVIMAVTKKKLVLKKKLELKKKLELKKKLELKKKLELKKKLELKKKLEIKARDSRLKAIKRQRESQQRQALVARTRALKVKQKEILRLAKERAKLKAQQIAEKLALRVAKEKARQDVKDAREAEKVAKLVAREAERLAEIESHRKPVPPPKPIIIKGVTENGVTPTKEFNIQFLFSQRELLLGERRKLLGQADRLESEANAIVENSEMGDVQFDDEGGEGDTMVVERERDLTLSASARQTVEEIDEALLRLETGDYGYSVRSGLPIPRERLKALPWTTELVIERAGGIGSY
;
A
#
# COMPACT_ATOMS: atom_id res chain seq x y z
N MET A 1 57.77 -34.28 -181.49
CA MET A 1 57.92 -35.52 -180.70
C MET A 1 58.00 -35.13 -179.22
N ARG A 2 57.09 -35.66 -178.38
CA ARG A 2 56.82 -35.28 -176.97
C ARG A 2 57.85 -35.89 -175.99
N SER A 3 58.23 -35.20 -174.91
CA SER A 3 58.98 -35.83 -173.79
C SER A 3 58.47 -35.40 -172.40
N LYS A 4 57.70 -36.32 -171.80
CA LYS A 4 57.34 -36.69 -170.41
C LYS A 4 57.84 -35.90 -169.16
N HIS A 5 58.64 -34.86 -169.25
CA HIS A 5 59.26 -34.21 -168.07
C HIS A 5 58.43 -33.08 -167.43
N GLY A 6 57.40 -32.55 -168.12
CA GLY A 6 56.53 -31.50 -167.57
C GLY A 6 55.49 -31.96 -166.55
N ILE A 7 55.02 -33.22 -166.65
CA ILE A 7 53.93 -33.75 -165.80
C ILE A 7 54.42 -34.13 -164.39
N ALA A 8 55.71 -34.42 -164.22
CA ALA A 8 56.26 -34.87 -162.94
C ALA A 8 56.35 -33.76 -161.87
N ARG A 9 56.49 -32.48 -162.24
CA ARG A 9 56.59 -31.37 -161.29
C ARG A 9 55.26 -30.98 -160.63
N GLU A 10 54.14 -31.16 -161.34
CA GLU A 10 52.82 -30.72 -160.87
C GLU A 10 52.24 -31.66 -159.80
N VAL A 11 52.50 -32.97 -159.92
CA VAL A 11 52.07 -33.98 -158.94
C VAL A 11 52.78 -33.81 -157.59
N ILE A 12 54.07 -33.45 -157.59
CA ILE A 12 54.86 -33.26 -156.36
C ILE A 12 54.36 -32.03 -155.56
N MET A 13 53.94 -30.96 -156.25
CA MET A 13 53.39 -29.76 -155.61
C MET A 13 52.00 -29.99 -154.99
N ALA A 14 51.17 -30.84 -155.58
CA ALA A 14 49.85 -31.17 -155.02
C ALA A 14 49.95 -32.03 -153.74
N VAL A 15 50.86 -33.01 -153.70
CA VAL A 15 51.08 -33.88 -152.55
C VAL A 15 51.63 -33.11 -151.35
N THR A 16 52.55 -32.19 -151.58
CA THR A 16 53.14 -31.34 -150.52
C THR A 16 52.11 -30.39 -149.90
N LYS A 17 51.22 -29.77 -150.70
CA LYS A 17 50.11 -28.95 -150.20
C LYS A 17 49.15 -29.74 -149.31
N LYS A 18 48.77 -30.96 -149.72
CA LYS A 18 47.83 -31.81 -148.96
C LYS A 18 48.41 -32.23 -147.61
N LYS A 19 49.71 -32.54 -147.55
CA LYS A 19 50.44 -32.88 -146.33
C LYS A 19 50.52 -31.69 -145.35
N LEU A 20 50.69 -30.47 -145.86
CA LEU A 20 50.69 -29.25 -145.05
C LEU A 20 49.33 -28.97 -144.40
N VAL A 21 48.23 -29.17 -145.14
CA VAL A 21 46.85 -28.98 -144.64
C VAL A 21 46.52 -30.00 -143.53
N LEU A 22 46.92 -31.26 -143.70
CA LEU A 22 46.76 -32.30 -142.67
C LEU A 22 47.54 -31.97 -141.40
N LYS A 23 48.77 -31.48 -141.53
CA LYS A 23 49.60 -31.08 -140.37
C LYS A 23 48.95 -29.94 -139.58
N LYS A 24 48.43 -28.91 -140.26
CA LYS A 24 47.70 -27.80 -139.62
C LYS A 24 46.42 -28.25 -138.90
N LYS A 25 45.64 -29.17 -139.48
CA LYS A 25 44.44 -29.74 -138.82
C LYS A 25 44.81 -30.52 -137.54
N LEU A 26 45.90 -31.29 -137.58
CA LEU A 26 46.36 -32.07 -136.44
C LEU A 26 46.87 -31.17 -135.30
N GLU A 27 47.56 -30.07 -135.63
CA GLU A 27 47.96 -29.04 -134.66
C GLU A 27 46.75 -28.31 -134.05
N LEU A 28 45.73 -27.96 -134.84
CA LEU A 28 44.50 -27.36 -134.33
C LEU A 28 43.75 -28.31 -133.37
N LYS A 29 43.67 -29.60 -133.70
CA LYS A 29 43.05 -30.62 -132.83
C LYS A 29 43.79 -30.75 -131.51
N LYS A 30 45.13 -30.78 -131.52
CA LYS A 30 45.96 -30.79 -130.31
C LYS A 30 45.77 -29.53 -129.46
N LYS A 31 45.69 -28.34 -130.07
CA LYS A 31 45.42 -27.08 -129.35
C LYS A 31 44.04 -27.08 -128.69
N LEU A 32 43.03 -27.62 -129.36
CA LEU A 32 41.67 -27.71 -128.83
C LEU A 32 41.57 -28.70 -127.66
N GLU A 33 42.28 -29.83 -127.72
CA GLU A 33 42.40 -30.77 -126.60
C GLU A 33 43.14 -30.17 -125.40
N LEU A 34 44.24 -29.44 -125.63
CA LEU A 34 44.95 -28.73 -124.57
C LEU A 34 44.06 -27.66 -123.91
N LYS A 35 43.28 -26.91 -124.70
CA LYS A 35 42.31 -25.92 -124.17
C LYS A 35 41.25 -26.58 -123.30
N LYS A 36 40.67 -27.71 -123.74
CA LYS A 36 39.70 -28.49 -122.95
C LYS A 36 40.30 -29.02 -121.64
N LYS A 37 41.53 -29.55 -121.67
CA LYS A 37 42.23 -30.01 -120.45
C LYS A 37 42.49 -28.86 -119.47
N LEU A 38 42.86 -27.68 -119.99
CA LEU A 38 43.11 -26.48 -119.19
C LEU A 38 41.81 -25.94 -118.56
N GLU A 39 40.70 -25.97 -119.30
CA GLU A 39 39.37 -25.65 -118.76
C GLU A 39 38.89 -26.64 -117.69
N LEU A 40 39.11 -27.95 -117.88
CA LEU A 40 38.79 -28.97 -116.87
C LEU A 40 39.64 -28.78 -115.59
N LYS A 41 40.93 -28.47 -115.74
CA LYS A 41 41.82 -28.18 -114.61
C LYS A 41 41.35 -26.94 -113.83
N LYS A 42 40.97 -25.87 -114.54
CA LYS A 42 40.39 -24.65 -113.93
C LYS A 42 39.08 -24.95 -113.19
N LYS A 43 38.18 -25.75 -113.77
CA LYS A 43 36.92 -26.16 -113.10
C LYS A 43 37.18 -26.98 -111.84
N LEU A 44 38.16 -27.88 -111.88
CA LEU A 44 38.52 -28.71 -110.73
C LEU A 44 39.16 -27.89 -109.61
N GLU A 45 40.01 -26.91 -109.94
CA GLU A 45 40.56 -25.94 -108.97
C GLU A 45 39.47 -25.05 -108.37
N LEU A 46 38.51 -24.56 -109.16
CA LEU A 46 37.37 -23.79 -108.66
C LEU A 46 36.49 -24.63 -107.71
N LYS A 47 36.24 -25.90 -108.04
CA LYS A 47 35.49 -26.82 -107.17
C LYS A 47 36.20 -27.04 -105.83
N LYS A 48 37.52 -27.27 -105.85
CA LYS A 48 38.34 -27.39 -104.63
C LYS A 48 38.32 -26.12 -103.78
N LYS A 49 38.45 -24.94 -104.41
CA LYS A 49 38.37 -23.64 -103.69
C LYS A 49 37.00 -23.43 -103.05
N LEU A 50 35.92 -23.82 -103.75
CA LEU A 50 34.55 -23.71 -103.24
C LEU A 50 34.29 -24.67 -102.07
N GLU A 51 34.82 -25.91 -102.13
CA GLU A 51 34.76 -26.86 -101.01
C GLU A 51 35.56 -26.39 -99.79
N LEU A 52 36.76 -25.83 -99.98
CA LEU A 52 37.55 -25.24 -98.89
C LEU A 52 36.83 -24.04 -98.27
N LYS A 53 36.23 -23.16 -99.09
CA LYS A 53 35.44 -22.02 -98.59
C LYS A 53 34.24 -22.48 -97.75
N LYS A 54 33.50 -23.50 -98.20
CA LYS A 54 32.40 -24.10 -97.44
C LYS A 54 32.86 -24.71 -96.11
N LYS A 55 33.99 -25.44 -96.09
CA LYS A 55 34.55 -26.01 -94.84
C LYS A 55 34.98 -24.93 -93.85
N LEU A 56 35.62 -23.86 -94.32
CA LEU A 56 35.98 -22.71 -93.48
C LEU A 56 34.76 -21.99 -92.95
N GLU A 57 33.71 -21.84 -93.76
CA GLU A 57 32.46 -21.22 -93.34
C GLU A 57 31.72 -22.06 -92.29
N ILE A 58 31.67 -23.38 -92.44
CA ILE A 58 31.11 -24.29 -91.42
C ILE A 58 31.90 -24.19 -90.12
N LYS A 59 33.24 -24.24 -90.17
CA LYS A 59 34.10 -24.10 -88.99
C LYS A 59 33.92 -22.73 -88.30
N ALA A 60 33.74 -21.67 -89.08
CA ALA A 60 33.46 -20.33 -88.56
C ALA A 60 32.05 -20.22 -87.97
N ARG A 61 31.04 -20.90 -88.52
CA ARG A 61 29.70 -21.00 -87.95
C ARG A 61 29.70 -21.79 -86.63
N ASP A 62 30.41 -22.91 -86.57
CA ASP A 62 30.52 -23.72 -85.35
C ASP A 62 31.25 -22.98 -84.22
N SER A 63 32.32 -22.24 -84.53
CA SER A 63 33.01 -21.43 -83.53
C SER A 63 32.14 -20.28 -83.02
N ARG A 64 31.38 -19.63 -83.91
CA ARG A 64 30.38 -18.60 -83.54
C ARG A 64 29.26 -19.18 -82.67
N LEU A 65 28.71 -20.34 -83.02
CA LEU A 65 27.67 -21.01 -82.23
C LEU A 65 28.18 -21.42 -80.84
N LYS A 66 29.41 -21.94 -80.75
CA LYS A 66 30.06 -22.24 -79.46
C LYS A 66 30.30 -20.99 -78.62
N ALA A 67 30.70 -19.88 -79.23
CA ALA A 67 30.86 -18.60 -78.55
C ALA A 67 29.53 -18.06 -78.02
N ILE A 68 28.47 -18.09 -78.82
CA ILE A 68 27.10 -17.69 -78.42
C ILE A 68 26.58 -18.57 -77.28
N LYS A 69 26.80 -19.90 -77.35
CA LYS A 69 26.39 -20.81 -76.28
C LYS A 69 27.11 -20.51 -74.97
N ARG A 70 28.43 -20.29 -75.01
CA ARG A 70 29.24 -19.89 -73.83
C ARG A 70 28.79 -18.54 -73.26
N GLN A 71 28.49 -17.56 -74.11
CA GLN A 71 27.96 -16.26 -73.66
C GLN A 71 26.59 -16.40 -73.00
N ARG A 72 25.67 -17.18 -73.58
CA ARG A 72 24.35 -17.46 -72.99
C ARG A 72 24.46 -18.17 -71.64
N GLU A 73 25.32 -19.18 -71.52
CA GLU A 73 25.57 -19.89 -70.25
C GLU A 73 26.17 -18.95 -69.19
N SER A 74 27.10 -18.07 -69.57
CA SER A 74 27.66 -17.06 -68.67
C SER A 74 26.61 -16.05 -68.21
N GLN A 75 25.80 -15.53 -69.12
CA GLN A 75 24.69 -14.61 -68.81
C GLN A 75 23.63 -15.26 -67.92
N GLN A 76 23.29 -16.54 -68.18
CA GLN A 76 22.36 -17.29 -67.33
C GLN A 76 22.92 -17.48 -65.91
N ARG A 77 24.21 -17.82 -65.77
CA ARG A 77 24.86 -17.91 -64.45
C ARG A 77 24.89 -16.57 -63.73
N GLN A 78 25.21 -15.49 -64.43
CA GLN A 78 25.20 -14.13 -63.86
C GLN A 78 23.78 -13.72 -63.44
N ALA A 79 22.75 -14.00 -64.24
CA ALA A 79 21.35 -13.73 -63.91
C ALA A 79 20.87 -14.52 -62.68
N LEU A 80 21.27 -15.79 -62.54
CA LEU A 80 20.95 -16.60 -61.36
C LEU A 80 21.65 -16.07 -60.09
N VAL A 81 22.92 -15.66 -60.19
CA VAL A 81 23.64 -15.04 -59.06
C VAL A 81 23.01 -13.69 -58.69
N ALA A 82 22.62 -12.88 -59.67
CA ALA A 82 21.92 -11.61 -59.42
C ALA A 82 20.56 -11.84 -58.75
N ARG A 83 19.77 -12.82 -59.23
CA ARG A 83 18.46 -13.18 -58.64
C ARG A 83 18.61 -13.70 -57.21
N THR A 84 19.58 -14.57 -56.94
CA THR A 84 19.81 -15.09 -55.57
C THR A 84 20.29 -13.98 -54.62
N ARG A 85 21.14 -13.06 -55.08
CA ARG A 85 21.52 -11.87 -54.30
C ARG A 85 20.33 -10.96 -54.02
N ALA A 86 19.49 -10.68 -55.02
CA ALA A 86 18.29 -9.87 -54.85
C ALA A 86 17.29 -10.49 -53.85
N LEU A 87 17.09 -11.82 -53.90
CA LEU A 87 16.26 -12.52 -52.92
C LEU A 87 16.83 -12.44 -51.49
N LYS A 88 18.15 -12.59 -51.32
CA LYS A 88 18.81 -12.43 -50.02
C LYS A 88 18.67 -11.01 -49.46
N VAL A 89 18.76 -9.98 -50.30
CA VAL A 89 18.54 -8.59 -49.89
C VAL A 89 17.08 -8.38 -49.45
N LYS A 90 16.11 -8.85 -50.23
CA LYS A 90 14.68 -8.78 -49.87
C LYS A 90 14.37 -9.51 -48.56
N GLN A 91 14.95 -10.70 -48.35
CA GLN A 91 14.79 -11.45 -47.10
C GLN A 91 15.38 -10.70 -45.89
N LYS A 92 16.57 -10.10 -46.05
CA LYS A 92 17.19 -9.27 -45.00
C LYS A 92 16.34 -8.03 -44.67
N GLU A 93 15.76 -7.39 -45.68
CA GLU A 93 14.90 -6.23 -45.51
C GLU A 93 13.58 -6.59 -44.80
N ILE A 94 12.94 -7.71 -45.17
CA ILE A 94 11.75 -8.22 -44.48
C ILE A 94 12.08 -8.53 -43.00
N LEU A 95 13.22 -9.17 -42.72
CA LEU A 95 13.65 -9.45 -41.34
C LEU A 95 13.92 -8.17 -40.56
N ARG A 96 14.52 -7.15 -41.18
CA ARG A 96 14.74 -5.84 -40.54
C ARG A 96 13.42 -5.17 -40.19
N LEU A 97 12.48 -5.11 -41.14
CA LEU A 97 11.15 -4.54 -40.93
C LEU A 97 10.35 -5.30 -39.87
N ALA A 98 10.47 -6.64 -39.83
CA ALA A 98 9.86 -7.47 -38.80
C ALA A 98 10.44 -7.17 -37.41
N LYS A 99 11.77 -7.01 -37.30
CA LYS A 99 12.45 -6.64 -36.05
C LYS A 99 12.06 -5.23 -35.57
N GLU A 100 12.00 -4.25 -36.47
CA GLU A 100 11.57 -2.88 -36.14
C GLU A 100 10.10 -2.87 -35.67
N ARG A 101 9.21 -3.59 -36.34
CA ARG A 101 7.81 -3.75 -35.91
C ARG A 101 7.68 -4.45 -34.55
N ALA A 102 8.49 -5.47 -34.29
CA ALA A 102 8.50 -6.17 -33.01
C ALA A 102 8.98 -5.24 -31.87
N LYS A 103 10.02 -4.43 -32.13
CA LYS A 103 10.52 -3.44 -31.16
C LYS A 103 9.47 -2.38 -30.83
N LEU A 104 8.78 -1.84 -31.84
CA LEU A 104 7.70 -0.85 -31.63
C LEU A 104 6.54 -1.45 -30.83
N LYS A 105 6.13 -2.69 -31.13
CA LYS A 105 5.10 -3.39 -30.35
C LYS A 105 5.52 -3.61 -28.89
N ALA A 106 6.77 -4.01 -28.66
CA ALA A 106 7.30 -4.18 -27.31
C ALA A 106 7.31 -2.85 -26.52
N GLN A 107 7.71 -1.75 -27.17
CA GLN A 107 7.67 -0.41 -26.58
C GLN A 107 6.23 0.01 -26.22
N GLN A 108 5.27 -0.19 -27.12
CA GLN A 108 3.85 0.13 -26.84
C GLN A 108 3.27 -0.69 -25.69
N ILE A 109 3.66 -1.97 -25.56
CA ILE A 109 3.23 -2.82 -24.44
C ILE A 109 3.86 -2.32 -23.13
N ALA A 110 5.17 -2.04 -23.13
CA ALA A 110 5.86 -1.50 -21.97
C ALA A 110 5.28 -0.16 -21.51
N GLU A 111 4.98 0.75 -22.43
CA GLU A 111 4.36 2.04 -22.14
C GLU A 111 2.95 1.88 -21.56
N LYS A 112 2.12 1.00 -22.12
CA LYS A 112 0.78 0.70 -21.58
C LYS A 112 0.85 0.10 -20.18
N LEU A 113 1.81 -0.78 -19.92
CA LEU A 113 2.01 -1.36 -18.59
C LEU A 113 2.50 -0.30 -17.59
N ALA A 114 3.46 0.54 -17.98
CA ALA A 114 3.93 1.65 -17.16
C ALA A 114 2.78 2.62 -16.81
N LEU A 115 1.91 2.95 -17.78
CA LEU A 115 0.75 3.79 -17.55
C LEU A 115 -0.27 3.14 -16.59
N ARG A 116 -0.50 1.83 -16.69
CA ARG A 116 -1.36 1.09 -15.77
C ARG A 116 -0.80 1.10 -14.35
N VAL A 117 0.49 0.79 -14.18
CA VAL A 117 1.16 0.82 -12.88
C VAL A 117 1.14 2.22 -12.28
N ALA A 118 1.40 3.26 -13.08
CA ALA A 118 1.32 4.65 -12.62
C ALA A 118 -0.10 5.03 -12.17
N LYS A 119 -1.13 4.60 -12.92
CA LYS A 119 -2.54 4.86 -12.57
C LYS A 119 -2.99 4.09 -11.33
N GLU A 120 -2.53 2.86 -11.13
CA GLU A 120 -2.80 2.10 -9.91
C GLU A 120 -2.10 2.70 -8.70
N LYS A 121 -0.83 3.10 -8.84
CA LYS A 121 -0.09 3.80 -7.79
C LYS A 121 -0.80 5.09 -7.39
N ALA A 122 -1.19 5.93 -8.36
CA ALA A 122 -1.93 7.16 -8.07
C ALA A 122 -3.29 6.90 -7.39
N ARG A 123 -3.98 5.79 -7.73
CA ARG A 123 -5.20 5.39 -7.02
C ARG A 123 -4.95 4.94 -5.59
N GLN A 124 -3.82 4.29 -5.35
CA GLN A 124 -3.42 3.82 -4.03
C GLN A 124 -3.00 5.00 -3.15
N ASP A 125 -2.18 5.91 -3.67
CA ASP A 125 -1.79 7.15 -2.98
C ASP A 125 -3.02 7.98 -2.57
N VAL A 126 -4.06 8.05 -3.42
CA VAL A 126 -5.32 8.73 -3.08
C VAL A 126 -6.12 7.99 -1.99
N LYS A 127 -6.10 6.65 -1.97
CA LYS A 127 -6.75 5.88 -0.90
C LYS A 127 -6.02 6.06 0.41
N ASP A 128 -4.70 5.95 0.40
CA ASP A 128 -3.85 6.09 1.57
C ASP A 128 -3.97 7.52 2.16
N ALA A 129 -4.03 8.54 1.30
CA ALA A 129 -4.30 9.92 1.73
C ALA A 129 -5.68 10.08 2.39
N ARG A 130 -6.73 9.46 1.83
CA ARG A 130 -8.08 9.49 2.43
C ARG A 130 -8.16 8.73 3.75
N GLU A 131 -7.42 7.63 3.88
CA GLU A 131 -7.35 6.87 5.12
C GLU A 131 -6.57 7.63 6.19
N ALA A 132 -5.43 8.25 5.83
CA ALA A 132 -4.67 9.12 6.71
C ALA A 132 -5.51 10.32 7.21
N GLU A 133 -6.29 10.96 6.33
CA GLU A 133 -7.21 12.05 6.71
C GLU A 133 -8.29 11.59 7.70
N LYS A 134 -8.89 10.40 7.48
CA LYS A 134 -9.86 9.81 8.41
C LYS A 134 -9.24 9.52 9.77
N VAL A 135 -8.05 8.93 9.80
CA VAL A 135 -7.33 8.63 11.05
C VAL A 135 -7.00 9.93 11.79
N ALA A 136 -6.48 10.95 11.09
CA ALA A 136 -6.19 12.25 11.69
C ALA A 136 -7.45 12.90 12.30
N LYS A 137 -8.61 12.80 11.63
CA LYS A 137 -9.88 13.32 12.15
C LYS A 137 -10.38 12.56 13.38
N LEU A 138 -10.19 11.24 13.44
CA LEU A 138 -10.53 10.44 14.61
C LEU A 138 -9.64 10.80 15.80
N VAL A 139 -8.33 10.92 15.57
CA VAL A 139 -7.36 11.33 16.60
C VAL A 139 -7.68 12.73 17.12
N ALA A 140 -8.01 13.68 16.23
CA ALA A 140 -8.41 15.03 16.64
C ALA A 140 -9.68 15.01 17.50
N ARG A 141 -10.70 14.25 17.11
CA ARG A 141 -11.94 14.11 17.88
C ARG A 141 -11.74 13.44 19.24
N GLU A 142 -10.83 12.47 19.31
CA GLU A 142 -10.47 11.80 20.57
C GLU A 142 -9.69 12.75 21.48
N ALA A 143 -8.78 13.55 20.94
CA ALA A 143 -8.09 14.60 21.68
C ALA A 143 -9.05 15.67 22.22
N GLU A 144 -10.03 16.11 21.42
CA GLU A 144 -11.09 17.02 21.87
C GLU A 144 -11.91 16.42 23.01
N ARG A 145 -12.32 15.14 22.91
CA ARG A 145 -13.05 14.44 23.96
C ARG A 145 -12.25 14.34 25.26
N LEU A 146 -10.94 14.05 25.16
CA LEU A 146 -10.06 13.99 26.33
C LEU A 146 -9.88 15.36 26.99
N ALA A 147 -9.71 16.42 26.18
CA ALA A 147 -9.65 17.78 26.68
C ALA A 147 -10.96 18.21 27.37
N GLU A 148 -12.11 17.79 26.83
CA GLU A 148 -13.42 18.02 27.47
C GLU A 148 -13.52 17.30 28.82
N ILE A 149 -13.12 16.02 28.89
CA ILE A 149 -13.08 15.26 30.15
C ILE A 149 -12.15 15.93 31.18
N GLU A 150 -11.00 16.42 30.74
CA GLU A 150 -10.05 17.10 31.62
C GLU A 150 -10.60 18.44 32.14
N SER A 151 -11.30 19.21 31.29
CA SER A 151 -11.95 20.46 31.70
C SER A 151 -13.10 20.26 32.70
N HIS A 152 -13.77 19.10 32.66
CA HIS A 152 -14.85 18.76 33.61
C HIS A 152 -14.34 18.09 34.89
N ARG A 153 -13.04 17.81 35.00
CA ARG A 153 -12.46 17.21 36.20
C ARG A 153 -12.35 18.28 37.29
N LYS A 154 -13.17 18.14 38.33
CA LYS A 154 -13.04 18.97 39.55
C LYS A 154 -11.61 18.85 40.11
N PRO A 155 -11.02 19.95 40.60
CA PRO A 155 -9.70 19.92 41.21
C PRO A 155 -9.68 18.87 42.32
N VAL A 156 -8.67 18.00 42.31
CA VAL A 156 -8.48 17.00 43.36
C VAL A 156 -8.21 17.76 44.66
N PRO A 157 -8.98 17.49 45.74
CA PRO A 157 -8.78 18.20 47.00
C PRO A 157 -7.35 17.94 47.50
N PRO A 158 -6.73 18.95 48.17
CA PRO A 158 -5.36 18.82 48.66
C PRO A 158 -5.23 17.59 49.58
N PRO A 159 -4.11 16.85 49.50
CA PRO A 159 -3.90 15.67 50.33
C PRO A 159 -3.91 16.06 51.81
N LYS A 160 -4.66 15.29 52.62
CA LYS A 160 -4.77 15.53 54.07
C LYS A 160 -3.39 15.45 54.73
N PRO A 161 -3.08 16.33 55.70
CA PRO A 161 -1.81 16.29 56.41
C PRO A 161 -1.65 14.97 57.18
N ILE A 162 -0.43 14.45 57.20
CA ILE A 162 -0.09 13.20 57.89
C ILE A 162 0.01 13.46 59.40
N ILE A 163 -0.76 12.72 60.20
CA ILE A 163 -0.74 12.81 61.67
C ILE A 163 0.49 12.06 62.19
N ILE A 164 1.36 12.75 62.92
CA ILE A 164 2.54 12.14 63.57
C ILE A 164 2.11 11.58 64.93
N LYS A 165 2.03 10.26 65.02
CA LYS A 165 1.58 9.51 66.21
C LYS A 165 2.77 9.17 67.12
N GLY A 166 2.57 9.30 68.43
CA GLY A 166 3.53 8.93 69.48
C GLY A 166 3.35 7.49 69.97
N VAL A 167 4.02 7.14 71.08
CA VAL A 167 3.92 5.83 71.72
C VAL A 167 2.57 5.69 72.44
N THR A 168 1.85 4.60 72.18
CA THR A 168 0.58 4.29 72.85
C THR A 168 0.79 4.00 74.33
N GLU A 169 0.07 4.70 75.20
CA GLU A 169 0.10 4.47 76.65
C GLU A 169 -1.33 4.32 77.18
N ASN A 170 -1.63 3.20 77.84
CA ASN A 170 -2.95 2.88 78.43
C ASN A 170 -4.15 3.05 77.47
N GLY A 171 -3.98 2.69 76.19
CA GLY A 171 -5.02 2.83 75.17
C GLY A 171 -5.26 4.28 74.72
N VAL A 172 -4.27 5.16 74.91
CA VAL A 172 -4.29 6.54 74.41
C VAL A 172 -3.03 6.79 73.61
N THR A 173 -3.18 7.28 72.38
CA THR A 173 -2.06 7.60 71.50
C THR A 173 -1.87 9.12 71.44
N PRO A 174 -0.79 9.66 72.04
CA PRO A 174 -0.49 11.09 71.97
C PRO A 174 -0.02 11.49 70.56
N THR A 175 -0.27 12.75 70.22
CA THR A 175 0.17 13.34 68.94
C THR A 175 0.92 14.64 69.19
N LYS A 176 1.52 15.20 68.13
CA LYS A 176 2.31 16.43 68.24
C LYS A 176 1.50 17.60 68.83
N GLU A 177 0.22 17.70 68.47
CA GLU A 177 -0.66 18.78 68.90
C GLU A 177 -1.35 18.52 70.26
N PHE A 178 -1.47 17.25 70.68
CA PHE A 178 -2.20 16.87 71.90
C PHE A 178 -1.35 16.01 72.85
N ASN A 179 -1.07 16.56 74.03
CA ASN A 179 -0.35 15.88 75.12
C ASN A 179 -1.21 14.78 75.76
N ILE A 180 -0.56 13.72 76.23
CA ILE A 180 -1.19 12.58 76.91
C ILE A 180 -2.04 12.98 78.13
N GLN A 181 -1.58 13.95 78.93
CA GLN A 181 -2.34 14.45 80.10
C GLN A 181 -3.68 15.06 79.68
N PHE A 182 -3.69 15.76 78.54
CA PHE A 182 -4.91 16.31 77.98
C PHE A 182 -5.82 15.18 77.50
N LEU A 183 -5.30 14.20 76.76
CA LEU A 183 -6.09 13.09 76.25
C LEU A 183 -6.71 12.22 77.35
N PHE A 184 -6.02 11.99 78.47
CA PHE A 184 -6.60 11.33 79.63
C PHE A 184 -7.77 12.13 80.23
N SER A 185 -7.62 13.45 80.38
CA SER A 185 -8.72 14.31 80.84
C SER A 185 -9.93 14.26 79.91
N GLN A 186 -9.70 14.18 78.59
CA GLN A 186 -10.78 14.08 77.61
C GLN A 186 -11.48 12.71 77.67
N ARG A 187 -10.71 11.62 77.85
CA ARG A 187 -11.27 10.27 78.04
C ARG A 187 -12.20 10.21 79.24
N GLU A 188 -11.80 10.79 80.37
CA GLU A 188 -12.64 10.84 81.57
C GLU A 188 -13.92 11.63 81.34
N LEU A 189 -13.82 12.78 80.65
CA LEU A 189 -14.95 13.62 80.31
C LEU A 189 -15.93 12.92 79.36
N LEU A 190 -15.42 12.20 78.35
CA LEU A 190 -16.22 11.38 77.42
C LEU A 190 -16.96 10.26 78.16
N LEU A 191 -16.29 9.53 79.04
CA LEU A 191 -16.92 8.46 79.83
C LEU A 191 -17.97 9.01 80.81
N GLY A 192 -17.73 10.20 81.36
CA GLY A 192 -18.71 10.94 82.17
C GLY A 192 -19.96 11.27 81.36
N GLU A 193 -19.80 11.91 80.20
CA GLU A 193 -20.92 12.32 79.36
C GLU A 193 -21.67 11.12 78.78
N ARG A 194 -20.98 10.04 78.41
CA ARG A 194 -21.59 8.77 77.98
C ARG A 194 -22.58 8.24 79.01
N ARG A 195 -22.17 8.15 80.28
CA ARG A 195 -23.05 7.67 81.36
C ARG A 195 -24.26 8.56 81.56
N LYS A 196 -24.06 9.88 81.46
CA LYS A 196 -25.13 10.88 81.60
C LYS A 196 -26.15 10.79 80.47
N LEU A 197 -25.70 10.77 79.21
CA LEU A 197 -26.57 10.69 78.04
C LEU A 197 -27.31 9.36 77.95
N LEU A 198 -26.66 8.24 78.30
CA LEU A 198 -27.32 6.95 78.35
C LEU A 198 -28.45 6.93 79.38
N GLY A 199 -28.20 7.45 80.59
CA GLY A 199 -29.23 7.58 81.62
C GLY A 199 -30.36 8.54 81.22
N GLN A 200 -30.07 9.59 80.45
CA GLN A 200 -31.09 10.48 79.89
C GLN A 200 -31.93 9.79 78.81
N ALA A 201 -31.31 9.04 77.90
CA ALA A 201 -31.99 8.30 76.85
C ALA A 201 -32.95 7.25 77.43
N ASP A 202 -32.48 6.46 78.40
CA ASP A 202 -33.30 5.42 79.03
C ASP A 202 -34.47 6.03 79.84
N ARG A 203 -34.25 7.18 80.50
CA ARG A 203 -35.31 7.92 81.20
C ARG A 203 -36.39 8.42 80.23
N LEU A 204 -35.98 9.14 79.18
CA LEU A 204 -36.91 9.71 78.19
C LEU A 204 -37.71 8.63 77.47
N GLU A 205 -37.08 7.49 77.17
CA GLU A 205 -37.76 6.35 76.58
C GLU A 205 -38.76 5.70 77.54
N SER A 206 -38.42 5.58 78.83
CA SER A 206 -39.35 5.11 79.85
C SER A 206 -40.55 6.05 80.03
N GLU A 207 -40.31 7.37 80.03
CA GLU A 207 -41.36 8.40 80.09
C GLU A 207 -42.29 8.32 78.86
N ALA A 208 -41.73 8.22 77.66
CA ALA A 208 -42.49 8.05 76.42
C ALA A 208 -43.34 6.76 76.40
N ASN A 209 -42.83 5.67 76.97
CA ASN A 209 -43.56 4.40 77.06
C ASN A 209 -44.66 4.44 78.14
N ALA A 210 -44.42 5.13 79.26
CA ALA A 210 -45.42 5.33 80.30
C ALA A 210 -46.63 6.15 79.81
N ILE A 211 -46.44 7.11 78.89
CA ILE A 211 -47.53 7.84 78.25
C ILE A 211 -48.49 6.87 77.52
N VAL A 212 -47.94 5.88 76.79
CA VAL A 212 -48.76 4.87 76.08
C VAL A 212 -49.52 4.00 77.08
N GLU A 213 -48.83 3.48 78.09
CA GLU A 213 -49.41 2.58 79.09
C GLU A 213 -50.56 3.26 79.87
N ASN A 214 -50.41 4.56 80.17
CA ASN A 214 -51.44 5.34 80.85
C ASN A 214 -52.58 5.78 79.92
N SER A 215 -52.33 5.95 78.61
CA SER A 215 -53.37 6.28 77.62
C SER A 215 -54.24 5.09 77.21
N GLU A 216 -53.75 3.85 77.25
CA GLU A 216 -54.53 2.66 76.88
C GLU A 216 -55.53 2.21 77.97
N MET A 217 -55.46 2.75 79.19
CA MET A 217 -56.28 2.33 80.33
C MET A 217 -57.42 3.30 80.65
N GLY A 218 -58.18 3.72 79.64
CA GLY A 218 -59.37 4.53 79.84
C GLY A 218 -60.21 4.59 78.57
N ASP A 219 -61.46 4.13 78.65
CA ASP A 219 -62.48 4.32 77.64
C ASP A 219 -62.58 5.82 77.34
N VAL A 220 -61.97 6.28 76.24
CA VAL A 220 -62.01 7.66 75.80
C VAL A 220 -63.47 8.00 75.47
N GLN A 221 -64.22 8.48 76.45
CA GLN A 221 -65.49 9.14 76.21
C GLN A 221 -65.18 10.36 75.34
N PHE A 222 -65.49 10.24 74.06
CA PHE A 222 -65.58 11.36 73.12
C PHE A 222 -66.74 12.26 73.56
N ASP A 223 -66.52 13.06 74.60
CA ASP A 223 -67.30 14.26 74.87
C ASP A 223 -66.62 15.47 74.19
N ASP A 224 -67.32 16.60 74.05
CA ASP A 224 -66.89 17.82 73.35
C ASP A 224 -65.59 18.46 73.92
N GLU A 225 -65.01 17.90 74.98
CA GLU A 225 -63.73 18.26 75.61
C GLU A 225 -62.57 17.29 75.25
N GLY A 226 -62.76 16.39 74.27
CA GLY A 226 -61.82 15.34 73.84
C GLY A 226 -60.58 15.78 73.04
N GLY A 227 -59.93 16.89 73.42
CA GLY A 227 -58.74 17.42 72.74
C GLY A 227 -57.37 16.95 73.31
N GLU A 228 -57.35 16.26 74.45
CA GLU A 228 -56.11 15.97 75.20
C GLU A 228 -55.25 14.83 74.59
N GLY A 229 -55.81 13.99 73.72
CA GLY A 229 -55.08 12.89 73.07
C GLY A 229 -54.00 13.36 72.09
N ASP A 230 -54.23 14.49 71.40
CA ASP A 230 -53.27 15.03 70.42
C ASP A 230 -52.01 15.58 71.12
N THR A 231 -52.18 16.20 72.28
CA THR A 231 -51.07 16.71 73.09
C THR A 231 -50.17 15.59 73.64
N MET A 232 -50.75 14.46 74.06
CA MET A 232 -49.98 13.31 74.58
C MET A 232 -49.13 12.64 73.49
N VAL A 233 -49.63 12.59 72.25
CA VAL A 233 -48.88 12.05 71.10
C VAL A 233 -47.67 12.93 70.79
N VAL A 234 -47.83 14.26 70.78
CA VAL A 234 -46.74 15.21 70.53
C VAL A 234 -45.67 15.12 71.62
N GLU A 235 -46.06 15.02 72.89
CA GLU A 235 -45.12 14.86 74.01
C GLU A 235 -44.31 13.56 73.90
N ARG A 236 -44.98 12.45 73.58
CA ARG A 236 -44.33 11.16 73.35
C ARG A 236 -43.33 11.22 72.19
N GLU A 237 -43.72 11.80 71.06
CA GLU A 237 -42.84 11.94 69.89
C GLU A 237 -41.61 12.80 70.20
N ARG A 238 -41.80 13.86 70.99
CA ARG A 238 -40.72 14.71 71.46
C ARG A 238 -39.73 13.93 72.33
N ASP A 239 -40.21 13.15 73.29
CA ASP A 239 -39.35 12.39 74.20
C ASP A 239 -38.60 11.26 73.48
N LEU A 240 -39.25 10.57 72.54
CA LEU A 240 -38.58 9.60 71.67
C LEU A 240 -37.50 10.26 70.79
N THR A 241 -37.77 11.43 70.23
CA THR A 241 -36.80 12.17 69.43
C THR A 241 -35.59 12.60 70.26
N LEU A 242 -35.82 13.09 71.48
CA LEU A 242 -34.76 13.47 72.40
C LEU A 242 -33.93 12.25 72.86
N SER A 243 -34.58 11.12 73.14
CA SER A 243 -33.90 9.86 73.46
C SER A 243 -33.03 9.37 72.29
N ALA A 244 -33.57 9.38 71.07
CA ALA A 244 -32.82 9.02 69.87
C ALA A 244 -31.59 9.92 69.66
N SER A 245 -31.75 11.24 69.82
CA SER A 245 -30.63 12.19 69.72
C SER A 245 -29.56 11.95 70.79
N ALA A 246 -29.96 11.59 72.02
CA ALA A 246 -29.03 11.25 73.08
C ALA A 246 -28.25 9.96 72.76
N ARG A 247 -28.92 8.92 72.24
CA ARG A 247 -28.29 7.67 71.78
C ARG A 247 -27.31 7.91 70.64
N GLN A 248 -27.67 8.74 69.66
CA GLN A 248 -26.77 9.13 68.58
C GLN A 248 -25.50 9.83 69.11
N THR A 249 -25.65 10.71 70.10
CA THR A 249 -24.49 11.38 70.72
C THR A 249 -23.61 10.38 71.49
N VAL A 250 -24.19 9.33 72.09
CA VAL A 250 -23.42 8.24 72.72
C VAL A 250 -22.60 7.48 71.69
N GLU A 251 -23.14 7.22 70.50
CA GLU A 251 -22.37 6.59 69.40
C GLU A 251 -21.19 7.49 68.97
N GLU A 252 -21.41 8.80 68.83
CA GLU A 252 -20.32 9.76 68.53
C GLU A 252 -19.23 9.75 69.61
N ILE A 253 -19.61 9.61 70.89
CA ILE A 253 -18.68 9.46 72.01
C ILE A 253 -17.89 8.14 71.93
N ASP A 254 -18.55 7.04 71.61
CA ASP A 254 -17.89 5.73 71.48
C ASP A 254 -16.89 5.72 70.32
N GLU A 255 -17.21 6.37 69.19
CA GLU A 255 -16.24 6.62 68.13
C GLU A 255 -15.07 7.49 68.59
N ALA A 256 -15.32 8.54 69.38
CA ALA A 256 -14.28 9.42 69.89
C ALA A 256 -13.30 8.68 70.82
N LEU A 257 -13.80 7.73 71.63
CA LEU A 257 -12.98 6.85 72.45
C LEU A 257 -12.08 5.94 71.58
N LEU A 258 -12.61 5.39 70.48
CA LEU A 258 -11.84 4.63 69.50
C LEU A 258 -10.76 5.49 68.81
N ARG A 259 -11.06 6.76 68.53
CA ARG A 259 -10.09 7.72 67.98
C ARG A 259 -8.95 8.03 68.95
N LEU A 260 -9.20 7.99 70.26
CA LEU A 260 -8.14 8.15 71.28
C LEU A 260 -7.16 6.98 71.27
N GLU A 261 -7.66 5.76 71.06
CA GLU A 261 -6.83 4.56 70.95
C GLU A 261 -5.98 4.58 69.67
N THR A 262 -6.59 4.90 68.54
CA THR A 262 -5.93 4.95 67.22
C THR A 262 -5.01 6.16 67.02
N GLY A 263 -5.15 7.21 67.85
CA GLY A 263 -4.36 8.44 67.77
C GLY A 263 -4.85 9.44 66.73
N ASP A 264 -6.10 9.31 66.30
CA ASP A 264 -6.75 10.25 65.37
C ASP A 264 -7.66 11.25 66.09
N TYR A 265 -7.72 11.19 67.43
CA TYR A 265 -8.50 12.09 68.25
C TYR A 265 -7.98 13.54 68.17
N GLY A 266 -8.92 14.48 68.06
CA GLY A 266 -8.61 15.90 67.97
C GLY A 266 -8.25 16.39 66.58
N TYR A 267 -8.34 15.56 65.53
CA TYR A 267 -8.20 16.00 64.14
C TYR A 267 -9.54 15.90 63.40
N SER A 268 -9.78 16.83 62.47
CA SER A 268 -10.98 16.82 61.65
C SER A 268 -11.02 15.64 60.69
N VAL A 269 -12.15 14.91 60.65
CA VAL A 269 -12.38 13.84 59.66
C VAL A 269 -12.39 14.41 58.23
N ARG A 270 -12.81 15.68 58.06
CA ARG A 270 -12.94 16.33 56.76
C ARG A 270 -11.59 16.83 56.23
N SER A 271 -10.91 17.72 56.95
CA SER A 271 -9.66 18.34 56.50
C SER A 271 -8.39 17.69 57.04
N GLY A 272 -8.46 16.89 58.12
CA GLY A 272 -7.28 16.39 58.83
C GLY A 272 -6.55 17.44 59.67
N LEU A 273 -7.10 18.66 59.79
CA LEU A 273 -6.52 19.74 60.59
C LEU A 273 -6.82 19.54 62.09
N PRO A 274 -5.94 20.02 63.00
CA PRO A 274 -6.15 19.91 64.43
C PRO A 274 -7.30 20.79 64.91
N ILE A 275 -8.17 20.21 65.74
CA ILE A 275 -9.32 20.86 66.36
C ILE A 275 -8.84 21.68 67.57
N PRO A 276 -9.28 22.94 67.74
CA PRO A 276 -8.89 23.76 68.87
C PRO A 276 -9.18 23.10 70.23
N ARG A 277 -8.24 23.19 71.17
CA ARG A 277 -8.36 22.56 72.50
C ARG A 277 -9.53 23.10 73.30
N GLU A 278 -9.87 24.38 73.19
CA GLU A 278 -11.04 24.94 73.88
C GLU A 278 -12.34 24.30 73.40
N ARG A 279 -12.42 23.97 72.10
CA ARG A 279 -13.58 23.30 71.52
C ARG A 279 -13.72 21.87 72.05
N LEU A 280 -12.62 21.11 72.08
CA LEU A 280 -12.63 19.75 72.64
C LEU A 280 -13.01 19.75 74.13
N LYS A 281 -12.55 20.74 74.90
CA LYS A 281 -12.98 20.90 76.30
C LYS A 281 -14.48 21.15 76.46
N ALA A 282 -15.11 21.84 75.51
CA ALA A 282 -16.54 22.14 75.54
C ALA A 282 -17.39 20.99 74.97
N LEU A 283 -16.95 20.39 73.87
CA LEU A 283 -17.62 19.31 73.13
C LEU A 283 -16.57 18.24 72.76
N PRO A 284 -16.30 17.28 73.65
CA PRO A 284 -15.18 16.34 73.50
C PRO A 284 -15.40 15.30 72.40
N TRP A 285 -16.63 15.06 71.95
CA TRP A 285 -16.96 14.09 70.89
C TRP A 285 -16.95 14.70 69.49
N THR A 286 -16.62 16.00 69.36
CA THR A 286 -16.64 16.68 68.07
C THR A 286 -15.57 16.13 67.11
N THR A 287 -15.98 15.90 65.86
CA THR A 287 -15.15 15.29 64.80
C THR A 287 -14.70 16.28 63.73
N GLU A 288 -15.19 17.51 63.78
CA GLU A 288 -15.04 18.52 62.73
C GLU A 288 -14.72 19.90 63.31
N LEU A 289 -14.07 20.74 62.50
CA LEU A 289 -13.84 22.14 62.84
C LEU A 289 -15.15 22.94 62.77
N VAL A 290 -15.21 24.05 63.52
CA VAL A 290 -16.36 24.97 63.51
C VAL A 290 -16.70 25.41 62.09
N ILE A 291 -15.69 25.77 61.31
CA ILE A 291 -15.82 26.26 59.92
C ILE A 291 -16.43 25.19 59.01
N GLU A 292 -16.13 23.91 59.29
CA GLU A 292 -16.61 22.79 58.48
C GLU A 292 -18.05 22.42 58.85
N ARG A 293 -18.34 22.38 60.16
CA ARG A 293 -19.65 22.04 60.74
C ARG A 293 -20.69 23.13 60.47
N ALA A 294 -20.30 24.41 60.48
CA ALA A 294 -21.21 25.54 60.29
C ALA A 294 -21.66 25.75 58.83
N GLY A 295 -21.12 24.99 57.87
CA GLY A 295 -21.64 24.91 56.50
C GLY A 295 -21.88 26.27 55.83
N GLY A 296 -20.84 26.97 55.39
CA GLY A 296 -21.03 28.22 54.65
C GLY A 296 -19.79 28.74 53.93
N ILE A 297 -19.74 28.50 52.61
CA ILE A 297 -18.96 29.24 51.60
C ILE A 297 -17.43 29.11 51.72
N GLY A 298 -16.85 28.14 51.00
CA GLY A 298 -15.49 28.30 50.48
C GLY A 298 -14.39 27.36 50.98
N SER A 299 -14.59 26.05 51.02
CA SER A 299 -13.44 25.13 50.94
C SER A 299 -13.75 23.96 49.99
N TYR A 300 -13.53 24.21 48.69
CA TYR A 300 -13.21 23.19 47.70
C TYR A 300 -11.70 23.17 47.51
#